data_AF-B0DBZ5-F1
#
_entry.id   AF-B0DBZ5-F1
#
_cell.length_a   1.000
_cell.length_b   1.000
_cell.length_c   1.000
_cell.angle_alpha   90.00
_cell.angle_beta   90.00
_cell.angle_gamma   90.00
#
_symmetry.space_group_name_H-M   'P 1'
#
loop_
_entity.id
_entity.type
_entity.pdbx_description
1 polymer ?
#
loop_
_entity_poly.entity_id
_entity_poly.type
_entity_poly.pdbx_seq_one_letter_code
_entity_poly.pdbx_strand_id
1 'polypeptide(L)'
;MINTKLDVPPQPDAAEIEWNKALKNLDNKMAAYRRVQAAGNGNVKEMDRAAEDIASAMDHMANQHPDPRVKAEYRTKAKELRASTGGQRDTILEDIGKGLLILLTTPFALVGAILGTVGQILNGVGSILRGLGKLANKPRELVG
;
A
#
# COMPACT_ATOMS: atom_id res chain seq x y z
N MET A 1 -31.63 -19.17 33.08
CA MET A 1 -30.78 -19.81 32.05
C MET A 1 -30.66 -18.83 30.89
N ILE A 2 -29.51 -18.16 30.74
CA ILE A 2 -29.27 -17.22 29.64
C ILE A 2 -28.80 -18.07 28.47
N ASN A 3 -29.65 -18.24 27.46
CA ASN A 3 -29.33 -19.03 26.28
C ASN A 3 -28.53 -18.13 25.32
N THR A 4 -27.25 -17.95 25.63
CA THR A 4 -26.31 -17.25 24.76
C THR A 4 -26.08 -18.14 23.55
N LYS A 5 -26.90 -17.99 22.50
CA LYS A 5 -26.50 -18.43 21.17
C LYS A 5 -25.15 -17.75 20.94
N LEU A 6 -24.07 -18.53 20.85
CA LEU A 6 -22.83 -18.04 20.26
C LEU A 6 -23.24 -17.52 18.88
N ASP A 7 -23.30 -16.20 18.73
CA ASP A 7 -23.40 -15.58 17.41
C ASP A 7 -22.13 -16.00 16.68
N VAL A 8 -22.28 -17.02 15.83
CA VAL A 8 -21.26 -17.38 14.87
C VAL A 8 -21.03 -16.11 14.05
N PRO A 9 -19.79 -15.60 13.97
CA PRO A 9 -19.53 -14.42 13.18
C PRO A 9 -20.08 -14.64 11.77
N PRO A 10 -20.75 -13.65 11.17
CA PRO A 10 -21.31 -13.80 9.84
C PRO A 10 -20.21 -14.29 8.90
N GLN A 11 -20.48 -15.38 8.19
CA GLN A 11 -19.54 -15.93 7.22
C GLN A 11 -19.22 -14.82 6.20
N PRO A 12 -17.93 -14.67 5.82
CA PRO A 12 -17.55 -13.68 4.83
C PRO A 12 -18.33 -13.91 3.55
N ASP A 13 -18.91 -12.84 3.01
CA ASP A 13 -19.63 -12.91 1.74
C ASP A 13 -18.64 -13.12 0.58
N ALA A 14 -19.16 -13.38 -0.63
CA ALA A 14 -18.34 -13.63 -1.80
C ALA A 14 -17.37 -12.47 -2.13
N ALA A 15 -17.76 -11.22 -1.82
CA ALA A 15 -16.91 -10.05 -2.06
C ALA A 15 -15.74 -10.00 -1.08
N GLU A 16 -15.98 -10.31 0.20
CA GLU A 16 -14.93 -10.43 1.21
C GLU A 16 -13.94 -11.56 0.89
N ILE A 17 -14.42 -12.69 0.35
CA ILE A 17 -13.57 -13.79 -0.09
C ILE A 17 -12.62 -13.35 -1.22
N GLU A 18 -13.15 -12.69 -2.27
CA GLU A 18 -12.33 -12.21 -3.39
C GLU A 18 -11.38 -11.09 -2.97
N TRP A 19 -11.82 -10.20 -2.08
CA TRP A 19 -10.96 -9.19 -1.45
C TRP A 19 -9.79 -9.83 -0.71
N ASN A 20 -10.05 -10.82 0.15
CA ASN A 20 -9.03 -11.51 0.94
C ASN A 20 -8.06 -12.29 0.05
N LYS A 21 -8.54 -12.85 -1.05
CA LYS A 21 -7.69 -13.50 -2.06
C LYS A 21 -6.78 -12.48 -2.75
N ALA A 22 -7.28 -11.28 -3.06
CA ALA A 22 -6.48 -10.21 -3.62
C ALA A 22 -5.42 -9.69 -2.63
N LEU A 23 -5.77 -9.55 -1.34
CA LEU A 23 -4.82 -9.21 -0.27
C LEU A 23 -3.68 -10.23 -0.15
N LYS A 24 -4.01 -11.52 -0.15
CA LYS A 24 -3.01 -12.61 -0.13
C LYS A 24 -2.11 -12.58 -1.37
N ASN A 25 -2.67 -12.28 -2.54
CA ASN A 25 -1.88 -12.12 -3.75
C ASN A 25 -0.91 -10.94 -3.62
N LEU A 26 -1.35 -9.80 -3.09
CA LEU A 26 -0.49 -8.65 -2.81
C LEU A 26 0.65 -9.03 -1.84
N ASP A 27 0.36 -9.76 -0.76
CA ASP A 27 1.38 -10.24 0.19
C ASP A 27 2.44 -11.13 -0.49
N ASN A 28 1.99 -12.05 -1.35
CA ASN A 28 2.90 -12.89 -2.13
C ASN A 28 3.82 -12.08 -3.05
N LYS A 29 3.30 -11.02 -3.68
CA LYS A 29 4.12 -10.11 -4.52
C LYS A 29 5.11 -9.30 -3.68
N MET A 30 4.71 -8.83 -2.51
CA MET A 30 5.60 -8.17 -1.55
C MET A 30 6.73 -9.10 -1.09
N ALA A 31 6.42 -10.36 -0.78
CA ALA A 31 7.41 -11.36 -0.43
C ALA A 31 8.37 -11.65 -1.58
N ALA A 32 7.88 -11.70 -2.82
CA ALA A 32 8.72 -11.87 -4.01
C ALA A 32 9.70 -10.69 -4.20
N TYR A 33 9.23 -9.44 -4.06
CA TYR A 33 10.09 -8.26 -4.14
C TYR A 33 11.22 -8.31 -3.10
N ARG A 34 10.91 -8.66 -1.85
CA ARG A 34 11.92 -8.78 -0.79
C ARG A 34 12.99 -9.83 -1.11
N ARG A 35 12.62 -10.92 -1.80
CA ARG A 35 13.59 -11.94 -2.24
C ARG A 35 14.50 -11.41 -3.34
N VAL A 36 13.97 -10.64 -4.31
CA VAL A 36 14.78 -9.98 -5.34
C VAL A 36 15.75 -8.98 -4.71
N GLN A 37 15.29 -8.20 -3.73
CA GLN A 37 16.13 -7.26 -2.99
C GLN A 37 17.24 -7.95 -2.19
N ALA A 38 16.90 -9.02 -1.46
CA ALA A 38 17.85 -9.76 -0.61
C ALA A 38 18.91 -10.54 -1.41
N ALA A 39 18.62 -10.90 -2.66
CA ALA A 39 19.56 -11.61 -3.51
C ALA A 39 20.78 -10.75 -3.90
N GLY A 40 20.79 -9.44 -3.63
CA GLY A 40 21.94 -8.52 -3.84
C GLY A 40 22.33 -8.29 -5.30
N ASN A 41 21.78 -9.09 -6.21
CA ASN A 41 22.07 -9.14 -7.65
C ASN A 41 20.84 -8.81 -8.50
N GLY A 42 19.72 -8.41 -7.87
CA GLY A 42 18.53 -7.98 -8.58
C GLY A 42 18.86 -6.80 -9.47
N ASN A 43 19.01 -7.06 -10.77
CA ASN A 43 19.14 -6.02 -11.78
C ASN A 43 17.96 -5.05 -11.62
N VAL A 44 18.19 -3.75 -11.80
CA VAL A 44 17.16 -2.69 -11.75
C VAL A 44 15.87 -3.11 -12.47
N LYS A 45 15.97 -3.79 -13.62
CA LYS A 45 14.83 -4.33 -14.37
C LYS A 45 14.00 -5.36 -13.61
N GLU A 46 14.62 -6.23 -12.82
CA GLU A 46 13.92 -7.21 -12.00
C GLU A 46 13.23 -6.54 -10.82
N MET A 47 13.89 -5.56 -10.20
CA MET A 47 13.30 -4.75 -9.13
C MET A 47 12.11 -3.92 -9.66
N ASP A 48 12.22 -3.35 -10.85
CA ASP A 48 11.14 -2.62 -11.53
C ASP A 48 9.97 -3.53 -11.86
N ARG A 49 10.24 -4.72 -12.41
CA ARG A 49 9.19 -5.71 -12.68
C ARG A 49 8.50 -6.16 -11.39
N ALA A 50 9.25 -6.42 -10.32
CA ALA A 50 8.69 -6.83 -9.04
C ALA A 50 7.84 -5.70 -8.41
N ALA A 51 8.26 -4.44 -8.57
CA ALA A 51 7.47 -3.28 -8.12
C ALA A 51 6.18 -3.11 -8.94
N GLU A 52 6.22 -3.31 -10.26
CA GLU A 52 5.03 -3.27 -11.11
C GLU A 52 4.05 -4.40 -10.77
N ASP A 53 4.54 -5.60 -10.47
CA ASP A 53 3.73 -6.73 -10.00
C ASP A 53 2.95 -6.38 -8.73
N ILE A 54 3.59 -5.66 -7.79
CA ILE A 54 2.95 -5.16 -6.56
C ILE A 54 1.89 -4.11 -6.92
N ALA A 55 2.23 -3.10 -7.73
CA ALA A 55 1.29 -2.06 -8.13
C ALA A 55 0.05 -2.64 -8.82
N SER A 56 0.25 -3.62 -9.71
CA SER A 56 -0.84 -4.35 -10.37
C SER A 56 -1.71 -5.14 -9.38
N ALA A 57 -1.11 -5.78 -8.38
CA ALA A 57 -1.85 -6.47 -7.32
C ALA A 57 -2.66 -5.49 -6.45
N MET A 58 -2.13 -4.29 -6.19
CA MET A 58 -2.86 -3.23 -5.49
C MET A 58 -4.06 -2.73 -6.30
N ASP A 59 -3.91 -2.53 -7.61
CA ASP A 59 -5.02 -2.14 -8.48
C ASP A 59 -6.11 -3.21 -8.51
N HIS A 60 -5.71 -4.49 -8.58
CA HIS A 60 -6.66 -5.60 -8.51
C HIS A 60 -7.41 -5.62 -7.18
N MET A 61 -6.70 -5.55 -6.05
CA MET A 61 -7.31 -5.47 -4.72
C MET A 61 -8.28 -4.29 -4.61
N ALA A 62 -7.86 -3.09 -5.05
CA ALA A 62 -8.70 -1.90 -5.06
C ALA A 62 -10.03 -2.13 -5.83
N ASN A 63 -9.99 -2.85 -6.95
CA ASN A 63 -11.19 -3.12 -7.73
C ASN A 63 -12.21 -4.00 -6.98
N GLN A 64 -11.75 -4.86 -6.07
CA GLN A 64 -12.61 -5.74 -5.27
C GLN A 64 -13.31 -5.04 -4.10
N HIS A 65 -12.91 -3.83 -3.69
CA HIS A 65 -13.62 -3.15 -2.58
C HIS A 65 -15.00 -2.64 -3.02
N PRO A 66 -15.97 -2.45 -2.13
CA PRO A 66 -17.15 -1.63 -2.46
C PRO A 66 -16.94 -0.13 -2.21
N ASP A 67 -16.20 0.27 -1.16
CA ASP A 67 -15.99 1.70 -0.84
C ASP A 67 -15.08 2.39 -1.89
N PRO A 68 -15.56 3.42 -2.61
CA PRO A 68 -14.79 4.13 -3.64
C PRO A 68 -13.56 4.87 -3.09
N ARG A 69 -13.57 5.28 -1.81
CA ARG A 69 -12.42 5.95 -1.17
C ARG A 69 -11.26 4.98 -1.01
N VAL A 70 -11.56 3.75 -0.58
CA VAL A 70 -10.58 2.67 -0.47
C VAL A 70 -10.00 2.36 -1.85
N LYS A 71 -10.83 2.31 -2.90
CA LYS A 71 -10.33 2.13 -4.28
C LYS A 71 -9.34 3.25 -4.67
N ALA A 72 -9.73 4.50 -4.44
CA ALA A 72 -8.94 5.66 -4.83
C ALA A 72 -7.60 5.72 -4.09
N GLU A 73 -7.59 5.41 -2.80
CA GLU A 73 -6.38 5.37 -1.97
C GLU A 73 -5.37 4.35 -2.52
N TYR A 74 -5.80 3.10 -2.71
CA TYR A 74 -4.89 2.05 -3.18
C TYR A 74 -4.44 2.23 -4.63
N ARG A 75 -5.29 2.79 -5.51
CA ARG A 75 -4.88 3.19 -6.87
C ARG A 75 -3.86 4.33 -6.85
N THR A 76 -4.00 5.27 -5.93
CA THR A 76 -3.05 6.38 -5.76
C THR A 76 -1.70 5.83 -5.32
N LYS A 77 -1.66 4.97 -4.28
CA LYS A 77 -0.41 4.32 -3.84
C LYS A 77 0.20 3.44 -4.92
N ALA A 78 -0.60 2.72 -5.71
CA ALA A 78 -0.09 1.95 -6.86
C ALA A 78 0.59 2.86 -7.89
N LYS A 79 -0.01 4.02 -8.20
CA LYS A 79 0.58 5.03 -9.09
C LYS A 79 1.88 5.62 -8.52
N GLU A 80 1.92 5.93 -7.23
CA GLU A 80 3.12 6.42 -6.56
C GLU A 80 4.25 5.39 -6.60
N LEU A 81 3.93 4.11 -6.36
CA LEU A 81 4.89 3.02 -6.44
C LEU A 81 5.51 2.93 -7.84
N ARG A 82 4.68 2.98 -8.90
CA ARG A 82 5.15 2.97 -10.30
C ARG A 82 6.05 4.15 -10.64
N ALA A 83 5.78 5.32 -10.06
CA ALA A 83 6.58 6.52 -10.26
C ALA A 83 7.86 6.55 -9.41
N SER A 84 8.03 5.61 -8.47
CA SER A 84 9.13 5.61 -7.51
C SER A 84 10.29 4.71 -7.91
N THR A 85 11.49 5.04 -7.43
CA THR A 85 12.73 4.26 -7.62
C THR A 85 13.59 4.32 -6.36
N GLY A 86 14.50 3.36 -6.19
CA GLY A 86 15.49 3.35 -5.10
C GLY A 86 14.87 3.50 -3.71
N GLY A 87 15.49 4.28 -2.83
CA GLY A 87 15.04 4.42 -1.43
C GLY A 87 13.61 4.96 -1.26
N GLN A 88 13.12 5.77 -2.20
CA GLN A 88 11.72 6.22 -2.18
C GLN A 88 10.75 5.05 -2.37
N ARG A 89 11.08 4.14 -3.30
CA ARG A 89 10.30 2.93 -3.53
C ARG A 89 10.26 2.07 -2.29
N ASP A 90 11.41 1.88 -1.63
CA ASP A 90 11.49 1.07 -0.42
C ASP A 90 10.64 1.64 0.72
N THR A 91 10.59 2.97 0.86
CA THR A 91 9.72 3.65 1.84
C THR A 91 8.24 3.42 1.54
N ILE A 92 7.81 3.55 0.29
CA ILE A 92 6.42 3.29 -0.13
C ILE A 92 6.05 1.83 0.14
N LEU A 93 6.95 0.89 -0.20
CA LEU A 93 6.73 -0.53 0.02
C LEU A 93 6.68 -0.90 1.51
N GLU A 94 7.47 -0.25 2.36
CA GLU A 94 7.40 -0.44 3.80
C GLU A 94 6.04 0.01 4.35
N ASP A 95 5.54 1.17 3.92
CA ASP A 95 4.22 1.69 4.29
C ASP A 95 3.09 0.74 3.84
N ILE A 96 3.14 0.28 2.59
CA ILE A 96 2.19 -0.73 2.06
C ILE A 96 2.23 -2.00 2.90
N GLY A 97 3.43 -2.50 3.25
CA GLY A 97 3.59 -3.69 4.07
C GLY A 97 2.97 -3.57 5.45
N LYS A 98 3.11 -2.42 6.12
CA LYS A 98 2.47 -2.13 7.41
C LYS A 98 0.95 -2.11 7.29
N GLY A 99 0.43 -1.45 6.26
CA GLY A 99 -1.01 -1.42 5.98
C GLY A 99 -1.59 -2.81 5.72
N LEU A 100 -0.88 -3.64 4.96
CA LEU A 100 -1.35 -4.98 4.58
C LEU A 100 -1.54 -5.91 5.79
N LEU A 101 -0.64 -5.87 6.78
CA LEU A 101 -0.78 -6.67 8.01
C LEU A 101 -2.07 -6.33 8.77
N ILE A 102 -2.42 -5.04 8.82
CA ILE A 102 -3.67 -4.59 9.43
C ILE A 102 -4.86 -5.13 8.60
N LEU A 103 -4.83 -4.98 7.28
CA LEU A 103 -5.93 -5.41 6.41
C LEU A 103 -6.18 -6.93 6.45
N LEU A 104 -5.13 -7.75 6.48
CA LEU A 104 -5.27 -9.22 6.52
C LEU A 104 -5.96 -9.73 7.78
N THR A 105 -6.01 -8.92 8.84
CA THR A 105 -6.66 -9.23 10.11
C THR A 105 -7.96 -8.48 10.33
N THR A 106 -8.33 -7.59 9.39
CA THR A 106 -9.46 -6.68 9.52
C THR A 106 -10.60 -7.13 8.59
N PRO A 107 -11.83 -7.33 9.11
CA PRO A 107 -13.02 -7.50 8.26
C PRO A 107 -13.21 -6.33 7.30
N PHE A 108 -13.53 -6.59 6.02
CA PHE A 108 -13.49 -5.54 4.99
C PHE A 108 -14.44 -4.35 5.28
N ALA A 109 -15.55 -4.60 5.98
CA ALA A 109 -16.51 -3.56 6.41
C ALA A 109 -15.87 -2.45 7.28
N LEU A 110 -14.77 -2.76 7.98
CA LEU A 110 -14.06 -1.82 8.85
C LEU A 110 -12.95 -1.04 8.11
N VAL A 111 -12.56 -1.48 6.91
CA VAL A 111 -11.41 -0.91 6.19
C VAL A 111 -11.63 0.56 5.84
N GLY A 112 -12.84 0.94 5.41
CA GLY A 112 -13.17 2.33 5.10
C GLY A 112 -13.11 3.26 6.31
N ALA A 113 -13.45 2.76 7.50
CA ALA A 113 -13.35 3.51 8.75
C ALA A 113 -11.89 3.69 9.18
N ILE A 114 -11.07 2.64 9.06
CA ILE A 114 -9.64 2.69 9.35
C ILE A 114 -8.93 3.66 8.40
N LEU A 115 -9.21 3.64 7.09
CA LEU A 115 -8.60 4.62 6.18
C LEU A 115 -9.05 6.06 6.45
N GLY A 116 -10.29 6.26 6.91
CA GLY A 116 -10.79 7.58 7.31
C GLY A 116 -10.06 8.15 8.54
N THR A 117 -9.66 7.30 9.49
CA THR A 117 -8.94 7.71 10.70
C THR A 117 -7.41 7.72 10.51
N VAL A 118 -6.87 6.78 9.74
CA VAL A 118 -5.44 6.64 9.41
C VAL A 118 -5.03 7.55 8.24
N GLY A 119 -5.98 8.17 7.53
CA GLY A 119 -5.73 9.10 6.40
C GLY A 119 -4.87 10.32 6.74
N GLN A 120 -4.64 10.63 8.03
CA GLN A 120 -3.65 11.63 8.43
C GLN A 120 -2.20 11.09 8.49
N ILE A 121 -2.00 9.78 8.62
CA ILE A 121 -0.68 9.15 8.70
C ILE A 121 -0.11 8.89 7.30
N LEU A 122 -0.97 8.60 6.30
CA LEU A 122 -0.56 8.22 4.95
C LEU A 122 -0.23 9.41 4.03
N ASN A 123 -0.60 10.64 4.41
CA ASN A 123 -0.22 11.87 3.70
C ASN A 123 1.26 12.26 3.89
N GLY A 124 2.03 11.49 4.67
CA GLY A 124 3.41 11.82 5.08
C GLY A 124 4.48 11.73 4.00
N VAL A 125 4.25 11.04 2.87
CA VAL A 125 5.30 10.88 1.83
C VAL A 125 5.25 12.00 0.77
N GLY A 126 4.11 12.67 0.62
CA GLY A 126 3.95 13.79 -0.31
C GLY A 126 4.57 15.11 0.17
N SER A 127 4.83 15.28 1.48
CA SER A 127 5.41 16.49 2.05
C SER A 127 6.94 16.50 2.06
N ILE A 128 7.59 15.34 2.14
CA ILE A 128 9.06 15.23 2.14
C ILE A 128 9.64 15.65 0.77
N LEU A 129 8.99 15.27 -0.33
CA LEU A 129 9.44 15.67 -1.68
C LEU A 129 9.21 17.16 -1.97
N ARG A 130 8.15 17.77 -1.41
CA ARG A 130 7.93 19.23 -1.55
C ARG A 130 8.94 20.06 -0.75
N GLY A 131 9.51 19.52 0.32
CA GLY A 131 10.54 20.18 1.13
C GLY A 131 11.91 20.24 0.45
N LEU A 132 12.31 19.19 -0.25
CA LEU A 132 13.64 19.12 -0.90
C LEU A 132 13.73 19.94 -2.20
N GLY A 133 12.62 20.10 -2.94
CA GLY A 133 12.59 20.93 -4.14
C GLY A 133 12.74 22.44 -3.89
N LYS A 134 12.38 22.93 -2.69
CA LYS A 134 12.52 24.36 -2.33
C LYS A 134 13.91 24.73 -1.79
N LEU A 135 14.73 23.75 -1.39
CA LEU A 135 16.11 23.97 -0.92
C LEU A 135 17.12 23.96 -2.08
N ALA A 136 16.82 23.30 -3.19
CA ALA A 136 17.69 23.24 -4.36
C ALA A 136 17.65 24.50 -5.25
N ASN A 137 16.74 25.45 -4.99
CA ASN A 137 16.55 26.64 -5.82
C ASN A 137 16.78 27.95 -5.05
N LYS A 138 17.81 27.99 -4.20
CA LYS A 138 18.37 29.25 -3.70
C LYS A 138 19.57 29.60 -4.58
N PRO A 139 19.45 30.52 -5.55
CA PRO A 139 20.64 31.04 -6.23
C PRO A 139 21.58 31.63 -5.18
N ARG A 140 22.84 31.19 -5.22
CA ARG A 140 23.95 31.83 -4.53
C ARG A 140 24.11 33.22 -5.14
N GLU A 141 23.55 34.25 -4.53
CA GLU A 141 24.15 35.58 -4.63
C GLU A 141 25.43 35.56 -3.79
N LEU A 142 26.53 35.26 -4.49
CA LEU A 142 27.87 35.57 -4.08
C LEU A 142 28.15 37.03 -4.45
N VAL A 143 28.64 37.78 -3.45
CA VAL A 143 29.72 38.76 -3.57
C VAL A 143 29.51 39.90 -4.57
N GLY A 144 29.16 41.05 -4.01
CA GLY A 144 29.41 42.39 -4.53
C GLY A 144 29.49 43.35 -3.35
#